data_AF-F3FXB0-F1
#
_entry.id   AF-F3FXB0-F1
#
_cell.length_a   1.000
_cell.length_b   1.000
_cell.length_c   1.000
_cell.angle_alpha   90.00
_cell.angle_beta   90.00
_cell.angle_gamma   90.00
#
_symmetry.space_group_name_H-M   'P 1'
#
loop_
_entity.id
_entity.type
_entity.pdbx_description
1 polymer ?
#
loop_
_entity_poly.entity_id
_entity_poly.type
_entity_poly.pdbx_seq_one_letter_code
_entity_poly.pdbx_strand_id
1 'polypeptide(L)' 'SGLNSDVRVLFGQPTLAALAAAVGAGTEVVVPANLIDEHCEYITPDLLPLADLAQAQIDQVVAGVPGGVA' A
#
# COMPACT_ATOMS: atom_id res chain seq x y z
N SER A 1 -14.21 -11.43 -32.47
CA SER A 1 -14.78 -10.39 -31.59
C SER A 1 -13.66 -9.66 -30.87
N GLY A 2 -13.54 -8.34 -31.12
CA GLY A 2 -12.95 -7.37 -30.19
C GLY A 2 -11.43 -7.37 -29.96
N LEU A 3 -10.62 -6.95 -30.95
CA LEU A 3 -9.24 -6.53 -30.71
C LEU A 3 -8.78 -5.52 -31.78
N ASN A 4 -9.38 -4.32 -31.85
CA ASN A 4 -8.88 -3.27 -32.77
C ASN A 4 -9.31 -1.82 -32.47
N SER A 5 -9.62 -1.46 -31.23
CA SER A 5 -9.89 -0.05 -30.90
C SER A 5 -9.25 0.28 -29.55
N ASP A 6 -8.52 1.39 -29.51
CA ASP A 6 -7.98 2.08 -28.33
C ASP A 6 -6.64 1.65 -27.70
N VAL A 7 -5.67 1.22 -28.51
CA VAL A 7 -4.25 1.35 -28.10
C VAL A 7 -3.59 2.62 -28.67
N ARG A 8 -4.14 3.20 -29.75
CA ARG A 8 -3.49 4.29 -30.51
C ARG A 8 -3.96 5.71 -30.13
N VAL A 9 -4.98 5.84 -29.26
CA VAL A 9 -5.45 7.14 -28.72
C VAL A 9 -4.72 7.49 -27.41
N LEU A 10 -4.34 6.48 -26.61
CA LEU A 10 -3.58 6.64 -25.35
C LEU A 10 -2.17 7.20 -25.55
N PHE A 11 -1.60 7.10 -26.75
CA PHE A 11 -0.29 7.68 -27.09
C PHE A 11 -0.39 9.04 -27.81
N GLY A 12 -1.59 9.63 -27.92
CA GLY A 12 -1.85 10.82 -28.73
C GLY A 12 -1.60 12.19 -28.06
N GLN A 13 -1.41 12.27 -26.73
CA GLN A 13 -1.12 13.55 -26.06
C GLN A 13 -0.18 13.37 -24.86
N PRO A 14 1.15 13.49 -25.04
CA PRO A 14 2.11 13.58 -23.94
C PRO A 14 2.32 15.05 -23.56
N THR A 15 1.26 15.76 -23.16
CA THR A 15 1.46 17.10 -22.59
C THR A 15 1.80 16.96 -21.12
N LEU A 16 2.79 17.73 -20.64
CA LEU A 16 3.17 17.78 -19.23
C LEU A 16 1.95 18.04 -18.31
N ALA A 17 0.92 18.71 -18.83
CA ALA A 17 -0.35 19.00 -18.16
C ALA A 17 -1.21 17.74 -17.88
N ALA A 18 -1.26 16.76 -18.80
CA ALA A 18 -1.99 15.52 -18.58
C ALA A 18 -1.26 14.60 -17.58
N LEU A 19 0.08 14.59 -17.63
CA LEU A 19 0.90 13.92 -16.62
C LEU A 19 0.76 14.59 -15.25
N ALA A 20 0.76 15.94 -15.18
CA ALA A 20 0.53 16.68 -13.93
C ALA A 20 -0.87 16.46 -13.36
N ALA A 21 -1.90 16.30 -14.20
CA ALA A 21 -3.25 15.94 -13.75
C ALA A 21 -3.33 14.50 -13.20
N ALA A 22 -2.54 13.56 -13.73
CA ALA A 22 -2.44 12.20 -13.21
C ALA A 22 -1.59 12.09 -11.93
N VAL A 23 -0.59 12.97 -11.78
CA VAL A 23 0.32 13.02 -10.60
C VAL A 23 -0.24 13.90 -9.47
N GLY A 24 -1.17 14.81 -9.76
CA GLY A 24 -1.73 15.80 -8.83
C GLY A 24 -2.99 15.39 -8.06
N ALA A 25 -3.41 14.12 -8.14
CA ALA A 25 -4.58 13.61 -7.43
C ALA A 25 -4.26 12.42 -6.52
N GLY A 26 -3.02 12.34 -6.02
CA GLY A 26 -2.74 11.53 -4.85
C GLY A 26 -3.46 12.19 -3.68
N THR A 27 -4.57 11.62 -3.22
CA THR A 27 -5.18 11.99 -1.93
C THR A 27 -4.05 12.12 -0.92
N GLU A 28 -3.95 13.28 -0.28
CA GLU A 28 -2.99 13.51 0.79
C GLU A 28 -3.44 12.65 1.99
N VAL A 29 -3.11 11.37 1.93
CA VAL A 29 -3.40 10.42 3.01
C VAL A 29 -2.40 10.72 4.11
N VAL A 30 -2.91 11.18 5.25
CA VAL A 30 -2.11 11.28 6.46
C VAL A 30 -1.70 9.86 6.84
N VAL A 31 -0.44 9.52 6.56
CA VAL A 31 0.12 8.21 6.93
C VAL A 31 0.52 8.28 8.41
N PRO A 32 -0.15 7.54 9.31
CA PRO A 32 0.29 7.44 10.70
C PRO A 32 1.70 6.83 10.76
N ALA A 33 2.46 7.21 11.79
CA ALA A 33 3.78 6.64 12.01
C ALA A 33 3.71 5.12 12.17
N ASN A 34 4.71 4.41 11.64
CA ASN A 34 4.91 3.01 11.99
C ASN A 34 5.33 2.94 13.46
N LEU A 35 4.61 2.14 14.24
CA LEU A 35 4.83 1.98 15.68
C LEU A 35 5.62 0.71 16.02
N ILE A 36 5.97 -0.12 15.03
CA ILE A 36 6.81 -1.31 15.22
C ILE A 36 8.27 -0.87 15.23
N ASP A 37 8.91 -0.95 16.39
CA ASP A 37 10.35 -0.71 16.54
C ASP A 37 11.19 -1.95 16.14
N GLU A 38 12.50 -1.76 16.01
CA GLU A 38 13.45 -2.82 15.62
C GLU A 38 13.65 -3.92 16.66
N HIS A 39 13.10 -3.75 17.87
CA HIS A 39 13.20 -4.68 18.99
C HIS A 39 11.82 -5.15 19.45
N CYS A 40 10.81 -5.03 18.58
CA CYS A 40 9.43 -5.28 18.92
C CYS A 40 9.18 -6.79 18.95
N GLU A 41 9.32 -7.41 20.11
CA GLU A 41 9.14 -8.86 20.27
C GLU A 41 7.68 -9.32 20.14
N TYR A 42 6.71 -8.40 20.18
CA TYR A 42 5.28 -8.73 20.12
C TYR A 42 4.45 -7.62 19.46
N ILE A 43 3.86 -7.93 18.30
CA ILE A 43 2.99 -6.99 17.57
C ILE A 43 1.57 -7.09 18.13
N THR A 44 1.01 -5.93 18.50
CA THR A 44 -0.38 -5.78 18.93
C THR A 44 -1.18 -4.94 17.91
N PRO A 45 -2.52 -5.02 17.89
CA PRO A 45 -3.35 -4.25 16.96
C PRO A 45 -3.08 -2.73 17.00
N ASP A 46 -2.83 -2.19 18.19
CA ASP A 46 -2.56 -0.75 18.37
C ASP A 46 -1.27 -0.29 17.66
N LEU A 47 -0.35 -1.21 17.36
CA LEU A 47 0.88 -0.93 16.61
C LEU A 47 0.68 -0.94 15.09
N LEU A 48 -0.51 -1.32 14.61
CA LEU A 48 -0.86 -1.45 13.20
C LEU A 48 -1.87 -0.36 12.78
N PRO A 49 -1.53 0.95 12.86
CA PRO A 49 -2.49 2.02 12.59
C PRO A 49 -2.93 2.08 11.11
N LEU A 50 -2.34 1.25 10.25
CA LEU A 50 -2.64 1.12 8.83
C LEU A 50 -3.52 -0.10 8.50
N ALA A 51 -3.79 -0.99 9.47
CA ALA A 51 -4.52 -2.23 9.25
C ALA A 51 -5.42 -2.59 10.45
N ASP A 52 -6.66 -2.97 10.18
CA ASP A 52 -7.56 -3.50 11.20
C ASP A 52 -7.41 -5.03 11.28
N LEU A 53 -6.55 -5.48 12.21
CA LEU A 53 -6.27 -6.88 12.44
C LEU A 53 -6.51 -7.22 13.92
N ALA A 54 -7.27 -8.28 14.14
CA ALA A 54 -7.35 -8.90 15.46
C ALA A 54 -6.03 -9.60 15.81
N GLN A 55 -5.71 -9.71 17.10
CA GLN A 55 -4.48 -10.36 17.57
C GLN A 55 -4.29 -11.77 16.97
N ALA A 56 -5.36 -12.56 16.87
CA ALA A 56 -5.29 -13.90 16.27
C ALA A 56 -4.83 -13.90 14.80
N GLN A 57 -5.17 -12.85 14.03
CA GLN A 57 -4.73 -12.71 12.65
C GLN A 57 -3.27 -12.27 12.59
N ILE A 58 -2.83 -11.42 13.52
CA ILE A 58 -1.43 -11.01 13.67
C ILE A 58 -0.57 -12.23 13.99
N ASP A 59 -1.00 -13.04 14.95
CA ASP A 59 -0.28 -14.25 15.38
C ASP A 59 -0.12 -15.26 14.22
N GLN A 60 -1.16 -15.41 13.38
CA GLN A 60 -1.10 -16.24 12.18
C GLN A 60 -0.06 -15.73 11.17
N VAL A 61 0.02 -14.42 10.96
CA VAL A 61 1.01 -13.81 10.06
C VAL A 61 2.42 -14.01 10.63
N VAL A 62 2.63 -13.71 11.92
CA VAL A 62 3.92 -13.87 12.60
C VAL A 62 4.42 -15.31 12.53
N ALA A 63 3.52 -16.30 12.73
CA ALA A 63 3.87 -17.71 12.62
C ALA A 63 4.36 -18.13 11.22
N GLY A 64 3.97 -17.39 10.18
CA GLY A 64 4.39 -17.62 8.80
C GLY A 64 5.71 -16.93 8.41
N VAL A 65 6.26 -16.04 9.24
CA VAL A 65 7.49 -15.29 8.95
C VAL A 65 8.71 -16.02 9.54
N PRO A 66 9.64 -16.53 8.70
CA PRO A 66 10.88 -17.13 9.18
C PRO A 66 11.71 -16.08 9.93
N GLY A 67 11.98 -16.31 11.22
CA GLY A 67 12.64 -15.34 12.12
C GLY A 67 11.69 -14.69 13.14
N GLY A 68 10.36 -14.78 12.94
CA GLY A 68 9.38 -14.22 13.87
C GLY A 68 9.45 -12.70 13.99
N VAL A 69 9.23 -12.19 15.20
CA VAL A 69 9.28 -10.75 15.55
C VAL A 69 10.66 -10.29 16.06
N ALA A 70 11.68 -11.16 15.98
CA ALA A 70 12.99 -10.96 16.59
C ALA A 70 14.06 -10.46 15.60
#